data_AF-A0A4Q3BTQ8-F1
#
_entry.id   AF-A0A4Q3BTQ8-F1
#
_cell.length_a   1.000
_cell.length_b   1.000
_cell.length_c   1.000
_cell.angle_alpha   90.00
_cell.angle_beta   90.00
_cell.angle_gamma   90.00
#
_symmetry.space_group_name_H-M   'P 1'
#
loop_
_entity.id
_entity.type
_entity.pdbx_description
1 polymer ?
#
loop_
_entity_poly.entity_id
_entity_poly.type
_entity_poly.pdbx_seq_one_letter_code
_entity_poly.pdbx_strand_id
1 'polypeptide(L)'
;IGIFTLVLGIGYFVKYAIDINLISPALRIVLAYLAAAVLFVISIRLRKKYELFSIILFSGAVAAAYFTTYAAFAYYAMLPRFLSFGIMLLLTLFTVYNALKYNRSEIAILGLVGAYAIPFFVRGNEADIAALLSYILLINLGVLALSFKKYWLSLNYVAFFSTWIIYFACIYSDADEKVFTGKLLLLGFVFFILFNLTSLGFKLIKKQAVELHDVFIISINTLLLYIALSILFIRMSEAPGDNLSLFFGLGLVASGITCMRLLKSQPYLSRNLLAMGIAALAVYVALHFEGFTITIIWVLMAIFLFVIGMLARLKILRIAAILLFAATIIKLLLMDSDGFSAVQRVIAYLFTGAVLLIVSFLYQKFKDIIFGIEEEG
;
A
#
# COMPACT_ATOMS: atom_id res chain seq x y z
N ILE A 1 0.63 -35.18 14.20
CA ILE A 1 1.74 -35.36 15.18
C ILE A 1 2.97 -35.98 14.49
N GLY A 2 2.90 -37.19 13.91
CA GLY A 2 4.06 -37.86 13.28
C GLY A 2 4.81 -37.09 12.17
N ILE A 3 4.11 -36.45 11.22
CA ILE A 3 4.77 -35.66 10.15
C ILE A 3 5.54 -34.47 10.74
N PHE A 4 4.95 -33.79 11.72
CA PHE A 4 5.58 -32.65 12.39
C PHE A 4 6.85 -33.08 13.14
N THR A 5 6.79 -34.19 13.88
CA THR A 5 7.94 -34.76 14.59
C THR A 5 9.04 -35.20 13.61
N LEU A 6 8.68 -35.82 12.47
CA LEU A 6 9.65 -36.25 11.46
C LEU A 6 10.32 -35.05 10.77
N VAL A 7 9.58 -34.00 10.44
CA VAL A 7 10.14 -32.76 9.85
C VAL A 7 11.10 -32.09 10.82
N LEU A 8 10.72 -31.97 12.10
CA LEU A 8 11.62 -31.46 13.14
C LEU A 8 12.85 -32.35 13.32
N GLY A 9 12.68 -33.67 13.36
CA GLY A 9 13.77 -34.64 13.47
C GLY A 9 14.78 -34.53 12.34
N ILE A 10 14.30 -34.42 11.09
CA ILE A 10 15.16 -34.17 9.93
C ILE A 10 15.89 -32.84 10.07
N GLY A 11 15.19 -31.76 10.48
CA GLY A 11 15.79 -30.44 10.68
C GLY A 11 16.91 -30.45 11.72
N TYR A 12 16.66 -31.05 12.89
CA TYR A 12 17.65 -31.20 13.95
C TYR A 12 18.82 -32.10 13.55
N PHE A 13 18.56 -33.21 12.85
CA PHE A 13 19.61 -34.10 12.37
C PHE A 13 20.53 -33.40 11.36
N VAL A 14 19.96 -32.67 10.39
CA VAL A 14 20.74 -31.89 9.41
C VAL A 14 21.55 -30.82 10.12
N LYS A 15 20.97 -30.10 11.08
CA LYS A 15 21.70 -29.12 11.89
C LYS A 15 22.84 -29.77 12.67
N TYR A 16 22.59 -30.90 13.34
CA TYR A 16 23.60 -31.62 14.10
C TYR A 16 24.76 -32.10 13.22
N ALA A 17 24.46 -32.67 12.05
CA ALA A 17 25.46 -33.09 11.07
C ALA A 17 26.29 -31.91 10.53
N ILE A 18 25.68 -30.72 10.44
CA ILE A 18 26.36 -29.47 10.09
C ILE A 18 27.29 -29.00 11.21
N ASP A 19 26.81 -29.02 12.46
CA ASP A 19 27.51 -28.52 13.64
C ASP A 19 28.78 -29.35 13.94
N ILE A 20 28.73 -30.67 13.73
CA ILE A 20 29.90 -31.56 13.88
C ILE A 20 30.78 -31.63 12.61
N ASN A 21 30.53 -30.78 11.60
CA ASN A 21 31.24 -30.77 10.32
C ASN A 21 31.23 -32.10 9.53
N LEU A 22 30.22 -32.95 9.72
CA LEU A 22 30.08 -34.22 9.00
C LEU A 22 29.87 -34.00 7.49
N ILE A 23 29.18 -32.93 7.13
CA ILE A 23 28.86 -32.56 5.74
C ILE A 23 29.65 -31.29 5.40
N SER A 24 30.52 -31.36 4.41
CA SER A 24 31.29 -30.19 3.95
C SER A 24 30.37 -29.09 3.40
N PRO A 25 30.74 -27.80 3.50
CA PRO A 25 29.94 -26.69 2.95
C PRO A 25 29.55 -26.89 1.48
N ALA A 26 30.49 -27.36 0.66
CA ALA A 26 30.24 -27.66 -0.75
C ALA A 26 29.16 -28.73 -0.93
N LEU A 27 29.24 -29.81 -0.16
CA LEU A 27 28.26 -30.89 -0.23
C LEU A 27 26.87 -30.44 0.24
N ARG A 28 26.78 -29.54 1.24
CA ARG A 28 25.51 -28.94 1.67
C ARG A 28 24.82 -28.18 0.53
N ILE A 29 25.57 -27.35 -0.19
CA ILE A 29 25.06 -26.58 -1.33
C ILE A 29 24.63 -27.49 -2.48
N VAL A 30 25.44 -28.49 -2.82
CA VAL A 30 25.11 -29.46 -3.88
C VAL A 30 23.85 -30.25 -3.53
N LEU A 31 23.74 -30.77 -2.31
CA LEU A 31 22.57 -31.52 -1.86
C LEU A 31 21.31 -30.65 -1.83
N ALA A 32 21.42 -29.38 -1.44
CA ALA A 32 20.30 -28.45 -1.44
C ALA A 32 19.79 -28.13 -2.86
N TYR A 33 20.69 -27.93 -3.82
CA TYR A 33 20.30 -27.80 -5.23
C TYR A 33 19.69 -29.09 -5.81
N LEU A 34 20.25 -30.25 -5.45
CA LEU A 34 19.67 -31.54 -5.85
C LEU A 34 18.26 -31.72 -5.28
N ALA A 35 18.04 -31.38 -4.01
CA ALA A 35 16.72 -31.40 -3.40
C ALA A 35 15.74 -30.45 -4.12
N ALA A 36 16.18 -29.23 -4.45
CA ALA A 36 15.39 -28.29 -5.24
C ALA A 36 15.03 -28.85 -6.63
N ALA A 37 15.99 -29.48 -7.32
CA ALA A 37 15.76 -30.12 -8.61
C ALA A 37 14.77 -31.29 -8.52
N VAL A 38 14.87 -32.13 -7.48
CA VAL A 38 13.92 -33.22 -7.22
C VAL A 38 12.51 -32.66 -6.99
N LEU A 39 12.37 -31.63 -6.16
CA LEU A 39 11.09 -30.97 -5.93
C LEU A 39 10.49 -30.40 -7.23
N PHE A 40 11.32 -29.79 -8.07
CA PHE A 40 10.91 -29.29 -9.37
C PHE A 40 10.44 -30.41 -10.32
N VAL A 41 11.16 -31.54 -10.38
CA VAL A 41 10.75 -32.68 -11.21
C VAL A 41 9.42 -33.28 -10.71
N ILE A 42 9.26 -33.40 -9.39
CA ILE A 42 8.01 -33.87 -8.77
C ILE A 42 6.86 -32.89 -9.10
N SER A 43 7.12 -31.58 -9.07
CA SER A 43 6.12 -30.57 -9.40
C SER A 43 5.58 -30.75 -10.82
N ILE A 44 6.44 -31.02 -11.81
CA ILE A 44 6.04 -31.28 -13.20
C ILE A 44 5.17 -32.54 -13.28
N ARG A 45 5.61 -33.64 -12.63
CA ARG A 45 4.90 -34.93 -12.70
C ARG A 45 3.50 -34.86 -12.09
N LEU A 46 3.35 -34.23 -10.94
CA LEU A 46 2.08 -34.15 -10.23
C LEU A 46 1.09 -33.17 -10.86
N ARG A 47 1.54 -32.35 -11.80
CA ARG A 47 0.75 -31.25 -12.35
C ARG A 47 -0.56 -31.63 -12.99
N LYS A 48 -0.60 -32.75 -13.73
CA LYS A 48 -1.83 -33.21 -14.42
C LYS A 48 -2.94 -33.60 -13.43
N LYS A 49 -2.58 -34.05 -12.22
CA LYS A 49 -3.52 -34.61 -11.23
C LYS A 49 -3.77 -33.66 -10.06
N TYR A 50 -2.79 -32.85 -9.68
CA TYR A 50 -2.85 -31.95 -8.52
C TYR A 50 -2.22 -30.59 -8.86
N GLU A 51 -2.99 -29.74 -9.54
CA GLU A 51 -2.48 -28.46 -10.05
C GLU A 51 -1.97 -27.54 -8.93
N LEU A 52 -2.78 -27.31 -7.89
CA LEU A 52 -2.40 -26.41 -6.78
C LEU A 52 -1.18 -26.93 -6.01
N PHE A 53 -1.11 -28.24 -5.77
CA PHE A 53 0.02 -28.86 -5.08
C PHE A 53 1.31 -28.78 -5.93
N SER A 54 1.19 -28.97 -7.25
CA SER A 54 2.28 -28.78 -8.20
C SER A 54 2.81 -27.34 -8.20
N ILE A 55 1.94 -26.33 -8.12
CA ILE A 55 2.35 -24.93 -8.02
C ILE A 55 3.16 -24.68 -6.75
N ILE A 56 2.69 -25.17 -5.60
CA ILE A 56 3.39 -25.02 -4.32
C ILE A 56 4.76 -25.70 -4.37
N LEU A 57 4.84 -26.92 -4.91
CA LEU A 57 6.10 -27.65 -5.11
C LEU A 57 7.06 -26.91 -6.05
N PHE A 58 6.56 -26.37 -7.16
CA PHE A 58 7.36 -25.58 -8.11
C PHE A 58 7.95 -24.35 -7.42
N SER A 59 7.12 -23.57 -6.73
CA SER A 59 7.59 -22.37 -6.04
C SER A 59 8.50 -22.71 -4.87
N GLY A 60 8.26 -23.82 -4.16
CA GLY A 60 9.17 -24.34 -3.13
C GLY A 60 10.53 -24.76 -3.70
N ALA A 61 10.56 -25.39 -4.88
CA ALA A 61 11.80 -25.72 -5.57
C ALA A 61 12.59 -24.49 -5.99
N VAL A 62 11.92 -23.48 -6.57
CA VAL A 62 12.56 -22.20 -6.92
C VAL A 62 13.08 -21.51 -5.67
N ALA A 63 12.27 -21.40 -4.61
CA ALA A 63 12.67 -20.77 -3.36
C ALA A 63 13.87 -21.48 -2.73
N ALA A 64 13.88 -22.82 -2.72
CA ALA A 64 15.01 -23.60 -2.23
C ALA A 64 16.28 -23.34 -3.04
N ALA A 65 16.21 -23.33 -4.38
CA ALA A 65 17.34 -22.98 -5.23
C ALA A 65 17.84 -21.55 -4.97
N TYR A 66 16.90 -20.61 -4.77
CA TYR A 66 17.18 -19.21 -4.50
C TYR A 66 17.90 -19.04 -3.14
N PHE A 67 17.38 -19.63 -2.06
CA PHE A 67 18.03 -19.63 -0.74
C PHE A 67 19.38 -20.34 -0.76
N THR A 68 19.50 -21.42 -1.52
CA THR A 68 20.77 -22.15 -1.69
C THR A 68 21.82 -21.28 -2.38
N THR A 69 21.43 -20.54 -3.43
CA THR A 69 22.32 -19.57 -4.11
C THR A 69 22.78 -18.50 -3.13
N TYR A 70 21.84 -17.94 -2.37
CA TYR A 70 22.13 -16.91 -1.39
C TYR A 70 23.06 -17.43 -0.28
N ALA A 71 22.81 -18.62 0.26
CA ALA A 71 23.64 -19.21 1.31
C ALA A 71 25.07 -19.49 0.82
N ALA A 72 25.22 -19.99 -0.41
CA ALA A 72 26.52 -20.20 -1.03
C ALA A 72 27.33 -18.89 -1.15
N PHE A 73 26.67 -17.76 -1.41
CA PHE A 73 27.28 -16.44 -1.41
C PHE A 73 27.57 -15.91 0.00
N ALA A 74 26.53 -15.78 0.83
CA ALA A 74 26.57 -15.00 2.06
C ALA A 74 27.23 -15.74 3.23
N TYR A 75 27.01 -17.06 3.35
CA TYR A 75 27.49 -17.83 4.50
C TYR A 75 28.75 -18.63 4.20
N TYR A 76 28.93 -19.08 2.96
CA TYR A 76 30.03 -19.97 2.61
C TYR A 76 31.06 -19.36 1.66
N ALA A 77 30.85 -18.13 1.17
CA ALA A 77 31.74 -17.42 0.24
C ALA A 77 32.15 -18.25 -1.00
N MET A 78 31.32 -19.21 -1.41
CA MET A 78 31.60 -20.15 -2.50
C MET A 78 31.27 -19.58 -3.87
N LEU A 79 30.36 -18.62 -3.93
CA LEU A 79 29.96 -17.98 -5.18
C LEU A 79 30.33 -16.48 -5.14
N PRO A 80 30.97 -15.96 -6.20
CA PRO A 80 31.15 -14.51 -6.34
C PRO A 80 29.81 -13.77 -6.37
N ARG A 81 29.81 -12.50 -5.92
CA ARG A 81 28.62 -11.63 -5.89
C ARG A 81 27.88 -11.59 -7.24
N PHE A 82 28.60 -11.36 -8.34
CA PHE A 82 28.02 -11.26 -9.69
C PHE A 82 27.38 -12.56 -10.17
N LEU A 83 28.01 -13.70 -9.90
CA LEU A 83 27.50 -15.02 -10.29
C LEU A 83 26.22 -15.36 -9.53
N SER A 84 26.20 -15.08 -8.22
CA SER A 84 25.05 -15.30 -7.35
C SER A 84 23.85 -14.47 -7.80
N PHE A 85 24.08 -13.18 -8.07
CA PHE A 85 23.06 -12.29 -8.62
C PHE A 85 22.54 -12.78 -9.98
N GLY A 86 23.43 -13.25 -10.87
CA GLY A 86 23.05 -13.81 -12.17
C GLY A 86 22.14 -15.04 -12.04
N ILE A 87 22.47 -15.98 -11.16
CA ILE A 87 21.64 -17.18 -10.92
C ILE A 87 20.27 -16.80 -10.35
N MET A 88 20.23 -15.91 -9.35
CA MET A 88 18.98 -15.43 -8.75
C MET A 88 18.09 -14.69 -9.75
N LEU A 89 18.67 -13.89 -10.65
CA LEU A 89 17.96 -13.24 -11.74
C LEU A 89 17.37 -14.27 -12.72
N LEU A 90 18.14 -15.29 -13.11
CA LEU A 90 17.66 -16.36 -13.98
C LEU A 90 16.52 -17.16 -13.34
N LEU A 91 16.61 -17.49 -12.05
CA LEU A 91 15.53 -18.15 -11.31
C LEU A 91 14.26 -17.28 -11.26
N THR A 92 14.42 -15.98 -11.10
CA THR A 92 13.30 -15.03 -11.10
C THR A 92 12.64 -14.95 -12.47
N LEU A 93 13.42 -14.79 -13.54
CA LEU A 93 12.91 -14.78 -14.92
C LEU A 93 12.24 -16.11 -15.27
N PHE A 94 12.80 -17.24 -14.84
CA PHE A 94 12.20 -18.56 -15.00
C PHE A 94 10.85 -18.67 -14.28
N THR A 95 10.73 -18.11 -13.08
CA THR A 95 9.49 -18.09 -12.30
C THR A 95 8.43 -17.23 -12.98
N VAL A 96 8.79 -16.02 -13.40
CA VAL A 96 7.90 -15.10 -14.12
C VAL A 96 7.44 -15.71 -15.45
N TYR A 97 8.35 -16.34 -16.20
CA TYR A 97 8.01 -17.04 -17.43
C TYR A 97 6.98 -18.14 -17.18
N ASN A 98 7.17 -18.98 -16.17
CA ASN A 98 6.20 -20.04 -15.84
C ASN A 98 4.87 -19.47 -15.33
N ALA A 99 4.89 -18.40 -14.52
CA ALA A 99 3.68 -17.72 -14.07
C ALA A 99 2.85 -17.19 -15.23
N LEU A 100 3.50 -16.59 -16.24
CA LEU A 100 2.84 -16.12 -17.47
C LEU A 100 2.37 -17.28 -18.34
N LYS A 101 3.23 -18.26 -18.61
CA LYS A 101 2.91 -19.44 -19.43
C LYS A 101 1.72 -20.20 -18.89
N TYR A 102 1.61 -20.33 -17.58
CA TYR A 102 0.54 -21.06 -16.92
C TYR A 102 -0.61 -20.17 -16.47
N ASN A 103 -0.48 -18.86 -16.65
CA ASN A 103 -1.51 -17.90 -16.34
C ASN A 103 -1.93 -17.85 -14.85
N ARG A 104 -1.06 -18.34 -13.96
CA ARG A 104 -1.29 -18.52 -12.51
C ARG A 104 -0.49 -17.50 -11.70
N SER A 105 -1.19 -16.63 -10.97
CA SER A 105 -0.58 -15.59 -10.13
C SER A 105 0.13 -16.17 -8.91
N GLU A 106 -0.32 -17.34 -8.44
CA GLU A 106 0.19 -18.03 -7.27
C GLU A 106 1.69 -18.34 -7.41
N ILE A 107 2.14 -18.70 -8.61
CA ILE A 107 3.56 -18.92 -8.92
C ILE A 107 4.38 -17.64 -8.69
N ALA A 108 3.88 -16.51 -9.20
CA ALA A 108 4.54 -15.21 -9.05
C ALA A 108 4.51 -14.72 -7.61
N ILE A 109 3.38 -14.88 -6.91
CA ILE A 109 3.22 -14.47 -5.50
C ILE A 109 4.22 -15.22 -4.61
N LEU A 110 4.36 -16.54 -4.77
CA LEU A 110 5.30 -17.31 -3.96
C LEU A 110 6.77 -16.92 -4.25
N GLY A 111 7.10 -16.63 -5.51
CA GLY A 111 8.42 -16.08 -5.86
C GLY A 111 8.67 -14.71 -5.23
N LEU A 112 7.64 -13.85 -5.23
CA LEU A 112 7.66 -12.51 -4.65
C LEU A 112 7.84 -12.56 -3.12
N VAL A 113 7.11 -13.45 -2.42
CA VAL A 113 7.28 -13.66 -0.97
C VAL A 113 8.69 -14.09 -0.63
N GLY A 114 9.28 -15.01 -1.42
CA GLY A 114 10.69 -15.38 -1.29
C GLY A 114 11.63 -14.20 -1.50
N ALA A 115 11.36 -13.37 -2.51
CA ALA A 115 12.15 -12.17 -2.81
C ALA A 115 12.12 -11.14 -1.66
N TYR A 116 10.94 -10.85 -1.09
CA TYR A 116 10.84 -9.93 0.04
C TYR A 116 11.44 -10.46 1.35
N ALA A 117 11.59 -11.77 1.50
CA ALA A 117 12.13 -12.36 2.73
C ALA A 117 13.67 -12.22 2.84
N ILE A 118 14.39 -12.15 1.71
CA ILE A 118 15.87 -12.20 1.69
C ILE A 118 16.52 -11.11 2.54
N PRO A 119 16.12 -9.82 2.46
CA PRO A 119 16.80 -8.78 3.22
C PRO A 119 16.80 -9.00 4.73
N PHE A 120 15.80 -9.71 5.26
CA PHE A 120 15.74 -10.04 6.69
C PHE A 120 16.80 -11.08 7.11
N PHE A 121 17.27 -11.91 6.17
CA PHE A 121 18.32 -12.90 6.41
C PHE A 121 19.74 -12.34 6.26
N VAL A 122 19.88 -11.15 5.67
CA VAL A 122 21.18 -10.52 5.34
C VAL A 122 21.70 -9.61 6.46
N ARG A 123 21.20 -9.73 7.70
CA ARG A 123 21.59 -8.81 8.78
C ARG A 123 23.10 -8.86 9.07
N GLY A 124 23.80 -7.83 8.59
CA GLY A 124 25.19 -7.50 8.87
C GLY A 124 25.40 -6.00 8.66
N ASN A 125 25.51 -5.27 9.77
CA ASN A 125 25.78 -3.83 9.94
C ASN A 125 24.75 -2.83 9.40
N GLU A 126 24.64 -1.70 10.11
CA GLU A 126 23.72 -0.57 9.93
C GLU A 126 23.74 0.04 8.52
N ALA A 127 24.78 -0.22 7.75
CA ALA A 127 24.89 0.12 6.34
C ALA A 127 24.23 -0.96 5.46
N ASP A 128 22.90 -0.91 5.27
CA ASP A 128 22.33 -0.95 3.91
C ASP A 128 20.80 -0.79 3.78
N ILE A 129 20.14 0.01 4.62
CA ILE A 129 18.69 0.28 4.41
C ILE A 129 18.44 0.86 3.00
N ALA A 130 19.38 1.65 2.48
CA ALA A 130 19.33 2.14 1.12
C ALA A 130 19.41 1.02 0.06
N ALA A 131 20.30 0.03 0.17
CA ALA A 131 20.26 -1.11 -0.75
C ALA A 131 19.04 -2.00 -0.54
N LEU A 132 18.54 -2.15 0.69
CA LEU A 132 17.29 -2.87 0.95
C LEU A 132 16.14 -2.24 0.15
N LEU A 133 15.94 -0.93 0.28
CA LEU A 133 14.87 -0.24 -0.44
C LEU A 133 15.12 -0.19 -1.96
N SER A 134 16.39 -0.12 -2.39
CA SER A 134 16.75 -0.20 -3.81
C SER A 134 16.48 -1.60 -4.40
N TYR A 135 16.73 -2.65 -3.61
CA TYR A 135 16.40 -4.03 -3.97
C TYR A 135 14.88 -4.22 -4.08
N ILE A 136 14.11 -3.68 -3.13
CA ILE A 136 12.65 -3.68 -3.19
C ILE A 136 12.14 -2.90 -4.40
N LEU A 137 12.76 -1.76 -4.72
CA LEU A 137 12.44 -0.99 -5.92
C LEU A 137 12.63 -1.84 -7.19
N LEU A 138 13.72 -2.59 -7.30
CA LEU A 138 13.97 -3.48 -8.43
C LEU A 138 12.89 -4.56 -8.57
N ILE A 139 12.49 -5.19 -7.45
CA ILE A 139 11.38 -6.17 -7.44
C ILE A 139 10.10 -5.51 -7.95
N ASN A 140 9.77 -4.33 -7.42
CA ASN A 140 8.56 -3.59 -7.78
C ASN A 140 8.55 -3.12 -9.24
N LEU A 141 9.70 -2.77 -9.81
CA LEU A 141 9.82 -2.50 -11.26
C LEU A 141 9.49 -3.75 -12.09
N GLY A 142 9.87 -4.93 -11.60
CA GLY A 142 9.46 -6.20 -12.18
C GLY A 142 7.94 -6.42 -12.13
N VAL A 143 7.31 -6.11 -10.99
CA VAL A 143 5.84 -6.19 -10.83
C VAL A 143 5.15 -5.20 -11.76
N LEU A 144 5.64 -3.96 -11.86
CA LEU A 144 5.14 -2.95 -12.80
C LEU A 144 5.24 -3.46 -14.23
N ALA A 145 6.40 -3.94 -14.67
CA ALA A 145 6.59 -4.48 -16.02
C ALA A 145 5.65 -5.66 -16.32
N LEU A 146 5.42 -6.51 -15.32
CA LEU A 146 4.51 -7.64 -15.42
C LEU A 146 3.05 -7.20 -15.54
N SER A 147 2.65 -6.13 -14.83
CA SER A 147 1.30 -5.59 -14.88
C SER A 147 0.87 -5.13 -16.28
N PHE A 148 1.81 -4.68 -17.12
CA PHE A 148 1.55 -4.33 -18.51
C PHE A 148 1.30 -5.53 -19.43
N LYS A 149 1.78 -6.72 -19.06
CA LYS A 149 1.48 -7.97 -19.77
C LYS A 149 0.22 -8.62 -19.23
N LYS A 150 0.11 -8.72 -17.91
CA LYS A 150 -1.06 -9.26 -17.24
C LYS A 150 -1.21 -8.65 -15.84
N TYR A 151 -2.35 -8.02 -15.62
CA TYR A 151 -2.71 -7.46 -14.32
C TYR A 151 -3.26 -8.55 -13.39
N TRP A 152 -2.44 -8.97 -12.43
CA TRP A 152 -2.88 -9.88 -11.36
C TRP A 152 -3.07 -9.08 -10.07
N LEU A 153 -4.33 -8.85 -9.70
CA LEU A 153 -4.69 -8.07 -8.52
C LEU A 153 -4.01 -8.59 -7.23
N SER A 154 -4.04 -9.91 -7.01
CA SER A 154 -3.42 -10.53 -5.85
C SER A 154 -1.91 -10.31 -5.78
N LEU A 155 -1.22 -10.32 -6.93
CA LEU A 155 0.23 -10.06 -6.96
C LEU A 155 0.55 -8.62 -6.58
N ASN A 156 -0.24 -7.67 -7.12
CA ASN A 156 -0.09 -6.26 -6.81
C ASN A 156 -0.33 -5.97 -5.32
N TYR A 157 -1.35 -6.58 -4.71
CA TYR A 157 -1.58 -6.41 -3.28
C TYR A 157 -0.42 -6.90 -2.42
N VAL A 158 0.12 -8.09 -2.70
CA VAL A 158 1.25 -8.61 -1.93
C VAL A 158 2.46 -7.69 -2.08
N ALA A 159 2.80 -7.27 -3.30
CA ALA A 159 3.91 -6.34 -3.52
C ALA A 159 3.70 -4.99 -2.82
N PHE A 160 2.49 -4.45 -2.92
CA PHE A 160 2.09 -3.19 -2.31
C PHE A 160 2.24 -3.21 -0.79
N PHE A 161 1.58 -4.15 -0.11
CA PHE A 161 1.60 -4.20 1.35
C PHE A 161 2.97 -4.59 1.89
N SER A 162 3.68 -5.55 1.26
CA SER A 162 5.05 -5.90 1.67
C SER A 162 5.99 -4.71 1.55
N THR A 163 5.92 -3.95 0.46
CA THR A 163 6.76 -2.75 0.26
C THR A 163 6.50 -1.69 1.32
N TRP A 164 5.23 -1.36 1.56
CA TRP A 164 4.89 -0.34 2.55
C TRP A 164 5.23 -0.77 3.97
N ILE A 165 4.98 -2.04 4.35
CA ILE A 165 5.36 -2.58 5.66
C ILE A 165 6.87 -2.45 5.87
N ILE A 166 7.68 -2.87 4.89
CA ILE A 166 9.14 -2.78 5.00
C ILE A 166 9.59 -1.32 5.04
N TYR A 167 9.01 -0.46 4.20
CA TYR A 167 9.33 0.96 4.17
C TYR A 167 9.02 1.65 5.51
N PHE A 168 7.86 1.40 6.13
CA PHE A 168 7.55 1.90 7.47
C PHE A 168 8.47 1.33 8.54
N ALA A 169 8.83 0.04 8.46
CA ALA A 169 9.82 -0.54 9.36
C ALA A 169 11.18 0.19 9.28
N CYS A 170 11.59 0.60 8.07
CA CYS A 170 12.78 1.43 7.86
C CYS A 170 12.62 2.87 8.36
N ILE A 171 11.41 3.45 8.35
CA ILE A 171 11.17 4.74 8.99
C ILE A 171 11.42 4.63 10.49
N TYR A 172 10.95 3.57 11.15
CA TYR A 172 11.07 3.42 12.61
C TYR A 172 12.42 2.92 13.11
N SER A 173 13.35 2.50 12.24
CA SER A 173 14.69 2.12 12.69
C SER A 173 15.49 3.32 13.20
N ASP A 174 16.27 3.12 14.26
CA ASP A 174 17.16 4.11 14.90
C ASP A 174 18.40 4.47 14.05
N ALA A 175 18.28 4.49 12.73
CA ALA A 175 19.36 4.91 11.84
C ALA A 175 19.55 6.42 11.93
N ASP A 176 20.74 6.83 12.35
CA ASP A 176 21.15 8.23 12.52
C ASP A 176 21.31 8.97 11.17
N GLU A 177 21.30 10.31 11.24
CA GLU A 177 21.50 11.33 10.18
C GLU A 177 20.32 11.77 9.29
N LYS A 178 20.19 13.10 9.14
CA LYS A 178 19.28 13.80 8.19
C LYS A 178 19.38 13.32 6.74
N VAL A 179 20.55 12.82 6.31
CA VAL A 179 20.79 12.26 4.97
C VAL A 179 19.93 11.02 4.74
N PHE A 180 19.72 10.21 5.77
CA PHE A 180 18.88 9.02 5.72
C PHE A 180 17.40 9.39 5.50
N THR A 181 16.92 10.41 6.21
CA THR A 181 15.54 10.90 6.09
C THR A 181 15.23 11.45 4.69
N GLY A 182 16.20 12.12 4.03
CA GLY A 182 16.05 12.57 2.65
C GLY A 182 15.94 11.43 1.63
N LYS A 183 16.70 10.34 1.80
CA LYS A 183 16.61 9.14 0.95
C LYS A 183 15.26 8.43 1.12
N LEU A 184 14.78 8.30 2.36
CA LEU A 184 13.46 7.74 2.65
C LEU A 184 12.36 8.54 1.97
N LEU A 185 12.41 9.87 2.06
CA LEU A 185 11.47 10.77 1.39
C LEU A 185 11.41 10.51 -0.12
N LEU A 186 12.58 10.49 -0.79
CA LEU A 186 12.65 10.20 -2.23
C LEU A 186 12.03 8.84 -2.56
N LEU A 187 12.40 7.79 -1.82
CA LEU A 187 11.92 6.43 -2.05
C LEU A 187 10.40 6.30 -1.79
N GLY A 188 9.87 7.00 -0.80
CA GLY A 188 8.42 7.09 -0.56
C GLY A 188 7.68 7.63 -1.79
N PHE A 189 8.16 8.71 -2.39
CA PHE A 189 7.59 9.23 -3.65
C PHE A 189 7.73 8.25 -4.81
N VAL A 190 8.88 7.59 -4.94
CA VAL A 190 9.10 6.59 -5.99
C VAL A 190 8.13 5.42 -5.86
N PHE A 191 7.95 4.86 -4.66
CA PHE A 191 6.97 3.79 -4.43
C PHE A 191 5.53 4.26 -4.66
N PHE A 192 5.20 5.48 -4.22
CA PHE A 192 3.90 6.08 -4.51
C PHE A 192 3.63 6.15 -6.02
N ILE A 193 4.57 6.69 -6.80
CA ILE A 193 4.44 6.78 -8.27
C ILE A 193 4.34 5.38 -8.88
N LEU A 194 5.19 4.45 -8.45
CA LEU A 194 5.24 3.09 -9.00
C LEU A 194 3.91 2.35 -8.83
N PHE A 195 3.31 2.39 -7.63
CA PHE A 195 2.03 1.69 -7.40
C PHE A 195 0.83 2.39 -8.04
N ASN A 196 0.87 3.72 -8.19
CA ASN A 196 -0.11 4.43 -9.02
C ASN A 196 0.02 4.03 -10.49
N LEU A 197 1.24 3.95 -11.04
CA LEU A 197 1.49 3.49 -12.41
C LEU A 197 1.11 2.02 -12.61
N THR A 198 1.33 1.17 -11.62
CA THR A 198 0.93 -0.23 -11.68
C THR A 198 -0.59 -0.36 -11.74
N SER A 199 -1.31 0.43 -10.94
CA SER A 199 -2.79 0.38 -10.86
C SER A 199 -3.46 1.05 -12.06
N LEU A 200 -2.92 2.19 -12.53
CA LEU A 200 -3.54 3.01 -13.57
C LEU A 200 -2.92 2.82 -14.95
N GLY A 201 -1.62 2.57 -15.05
CA GLY A 201 -0.84 2.68 -16.28
C GLY A 201 -1.39 1.80 -17.41
N PHE A 202 -1.61 0.52 -17.14
CA PHE A 202 -2.20 -0.38 -18.13
C PHE A 202 -3.62 0.05 -18.54
N LYS A 203 -4.47 0.39 -17.57
CA LYS A 203 -5.88 0.75 -17.81
C LYS A 203 -6.03 2.05 -18.57
N LEU A 204 -5.22 3.07 -18.26
CA LEU A 204 -5.23 4.35 -18.97
C LEU A 204 -4.72 4.21 -20.41
N ILE A 205 -3.65 3.43 -20.64
CA ILE A 205 -3.12 3.19 -22.00
C ILE A 205 -4.12 2.38 -22.84
N LYS A 206 -4.74 1.36 -22.26
CA LYS A 206 -5.73 0.50 -22.96
C LYS A 206 -7.14 1.06 -22.92
N LYS A 207 -7.35 2.27 -22.39
CA LYS A 207 -8.66 2.93 -22.23
C LYS A 207 -9.71 2.06 -21.52
N GLN A 208 -9.26 1.24 -20.57
CA GLN A 208 -10.15 0.45 -19.71
C GLN A 208 -10.64 1.29 -18.53
N ALA A 209 -11.85 1.00 -18.05
CA ALA A 209 -12.40 1.67 -16.87
C ALA A 209 -11.58 1.32 -15.62
N VAL A 210 -11.32 2.32 -14.78
CA VAL A 210 -10.72 2.16 -13.45
C VAL A 210 -11.78 1.56 -12.54
N GLU A 211 -11.42 0.48 -11.87
CA GLU A 211 -12.31 -0.29 -11.01
C GLU A 211 -12.15 0.08 -9.54
N LEU A 212 -13.08 -0.37 -8.70
CA LEU A 212 -13.07 -0.10 -7.26
C LEU A 212 -11.76 -0.55 -6.59
N HIS A 213 -11.18 -1.66 -7.03
CA HIS A 213 -9.94 -2.18 -6.45
C HIS A 213 -8.73 -1.30 -6.74
N ASP A 214 -8.69 -0.64 -7.91
CA ASP A 214 -7.61 0.31 -8.24
C ASP A 214 -7.76 1.58 -7.42
N VAL A 215 -9.00 2.07 -7.28
CA VAL A 215 -9.32 3.21 -6.43
C VAL A 215 -8.91 2.91 -4.99
N PHE A 216 -9.19 1.70 -4.49
CA PHE A 216 -8.75 1.28 -3.17
C PHE A 216 -7.23 1.32 -3.02
N ILE A 217 -6.46 0.77 -3.97
CA ILE A 217 -5.00 0.84 -3.92
C ILE A 217 -4.53 2.29 -3.94
N ILE A 218 -5.06 3.14 -4.82
CA ILE A 218 -4.69 4.57 -4.91
C ILE A 218 -4.98 5.30 -3.60
N SER A 219 -6.14 5.03 -2.99
CA SER A 219 -6.53 5.65 -1.71
C SER A 219 -5.58 5.24 -0.59
N ILE A 220 -5.32 3.94 -0.44
CA ILE A 220 -4.39 3.46 0.58
C ILE A 220 -2.97 3.95 0.30
N ASN A 221 -2.50 3.95 -0.96
CA ASN A 221 -1.18 4.43 -1.34
C ASN A 221 -0.97 5.91 -1.00
N THR A 222 -2.00 6.73 -1.26
CA THR A 222 -1.98 8.16 -0.94
C THR A 222 -2.00 8.39 0.57
N LEU A 223 -2.81 7.63 1.32
CA LEU A 223 -2.85 7.69 2.78
C LEU A 223 -1.50 7.29 3.40
N LEU A 224 -0.90 6.20 2.94
CA LEU A 224 0.40 5.72 3.43
C LEU A 224 1.52 6.72 3.10
N LEU A 225 1.51 7.33 1.91
CA LEU A 225 2.47 8.41 1.61
C LEU A 225 2.27 9.61 2.54
N TYR A 226 1.02 10.05 2.77
CA TYR A 226 0.73 11.16 3.68
C TYR A 226 1.25 10.88 5.10
N ILE A 227 0.98 9.69 5.65
CA ILE A 227 1.46 9.27 6.97
C ILE A 227 2.99 9.18 7.01
N ALA A 228 3.61 8.62 5.96
CA ALA A 228 5.06 8.53 5.90
C ALA A 228 5.71 9.93 5.89
N LEU A 229 5.19 10.84 5.07
CA LEU A 229 5.70 12.21 4.99
C LEU A 229 5.48 12.96 6.31
N SER A 230 4.34 12.82 6.97
CA SER A 230 4.10 13.49 8.26
C SER A 230 5.12 13.04 9.32
N ILE A 231 5.39 11.73 9.42
CA ILE A 231 6.41 11.19 10.33
C ILE A 231 7.82 11.73 9.98
N LEU A 232 8.18 11.75 8.69
CA LEU A 232 9.50 12.19 8.25
C LEU A 232 9.71 13.69 8.45
N PHE A 233 8.71 14.55 8.19
CA PHE A 233 8.81 15.99 8.43
C PHE A 233 8.93 16.32 9.92
N ILE A 234 8.18 15.61 10.78
CA ILE A 234 8.34 15.73 12.25
C ILE A 234 9.78 15.38 12.65
N ARG A 235 10.35 14.31 12.09
CA ARG A 235 11.74 13.91 12.37
C ARG A 235 12.80 14.91 11.89
N MET A 236 12.53 15.64 10.80
CA MET A 236 13.45 16.66 10.30
C MET A 236 13.35 17.98 11.07
N SER A 237 12.41 18.12 12.00
CA SER A 237 12.03 19.40 12.63
C SER A 237 11.72 20.49 11.60
N GLU A 238 11.20 20.08 10.45
CA GLU A 238 10.92 20.95 9.31
C GLU A 238 9.48 21.46 9.39
N ALA A 239 9.33 22.79 9.40
CA ALA A 239 8.06 23.51 9.34
C ALA A 239 7.06 23.06 8.23
N PRO A 240 7.47 22.51 7.05
CA PRO A 240 6.51 21.98 6.08
C PRO A 240 5.58 20.87 6.58
N GLY A 241 5.86 20.22 7.73
CA GLY A 241 4.95 19.26 8.36
C GLY A 241 3.55 19.84 8.63
N ASP A 242 3.48 21.10 9.08
CA ASP A 242 2.23 21.75 9.48
C ASP A 242 1.32 22.02 8.27
N ASN A 243 1.92 22.35 7.12
CA ASN A 243 1.21 22.66 5.88
C ASN A 243 1.09 21.45 4.93
N LEU A 244 1.62 20.28 5.30
CA LEU A 244 1.60 19.08 4.45
C LEU A 244 0.16 18.72 4.03
N SER A 245 -0.77 18.74 5.00
CA SER A 245 -2.19 18.44 4.78
C SER A 245 -2.84 19.42 3.78
N LEU A 246 -2.42 20.69 3.80
CA LEU A 246 -2.87 21.70 2.84
C LEU A 246 -2.37 21.39 1.43
N PHE A 247 -1.07 21.12 1.27
CA PHE A 247 -0.48 20.80 -0.04
C PHE A 247 -1.06 19.51 -0.62
N PHE A 248 -1.23 18.46 0.19
CA PHE A 248 -1.91 17.23 -0.21
C PHE A 248 -3.36 17.51 -0.62
N GLY A 249 -4.09 18.26 0.19
CA GLY A 249 -5.48 18.62 -0.06
C GLY A 249 -5.66 19.33 -1.40
N LEU A 250 -4.91 20.42 -1.62
CA LEU A 250 -4.96 21.20 -2.85
C LEU A 250 -4.51 20.37 -4.06
N GLY A 251 -3.41 19.61 -3.93
CA GLY A 251 -2.89 18.76 -5.01
C GLY A 251 -3.87 17.67 -5.44
N LEU A 252 -4.54 17.02 -4.49
CA LEU A 252 -5.55 15.99 -4.76
C LEU A 252 -6.84 16.57 -5.34
N VAL A 253 -7.30 17.73 -4.85
CA VAL A 253 -8.45 18.43 -5.45
C VAL A 253 -8.12 18.83 -6.89
N ALA A 254 -6.97 19.45 -7.14
CA ALA A 254 -6.54 19.84 -8.48
C ALA A 254 -6.41 18.62 -9.41
N SER A 255 -5.85 17.51 -8.92
CA SER A 255 -5.75 16.25 -9.66
C SER A 255 -7.13 15.65 -9.96
N GLY A 256 -8.06 15.71 -9.00
CA GLY A 256 -9.44 15.26 -9.17
C GLY A 256 -10.20 16.08 -10.22
N ILE A 257 -10.08 17.41 -10.19
CA ILE A 257 -10.65 18.32 -11.20
C ILE A 257 -10.04 18.05 -12.58
N THR A 258 -8.72 17.89 -12.64
CA THR A 258 -8.00 17.61 -13.89
C THR A 258 -8.43 16.26 -14.48
N CYS A 259 -8.51 15.22 -13.65
CA CYS A 259 -9.01 13.91 -14.05
C CYS A 259 -10.46 13.99 -14.55
N MET A 260 -11.32 14.76 -13.89
CA MET A 260 -12.71 14.95 -14.33
C MET A 260 -12.81 15.65 -15.69
N ARG A 261 -11.89 16.55 -16.02
CA ARG A 261 -11.86 17.28 -17.30
C ARG A 261 -11.21 16.47 -18.43
N LEU A 262 -10.06 15.86 -18.17
CA LEU A 262 -9.23 15.18 -19.18
C LEU A 262 -9.56 13.70 -19.34
N LEU A 263 -9.97 13.03 -18.26
CA LEU A 263 -10.28 11.60 -18.21
C LEU A 263 -11.75 11.39 -17.87
N LYS A 264 -12.65 11.96 -18.69
CA LYS A 264 -14.11 11.90 -18.51
C LYS A 264 -14.64 10.46 -18.37
N SER A 265 -13.94 9.48 -18.95
CA SER A 265 -14.25 8.05 -18.84
C SER A 265 -13.96 7.44 -17.46
N GLN A 266 -13.33 8.19 -16.53
CA GLN A 266 -12.89 7.70 -15.21
C GLN A 266 -13.55 8.48 -14.05
N PRO A 267 -14.89 8.38 -13.89
CA PRO A 267 -15.60 9.12 -12.84
C PRO A 267 -15.25 8.63 -11.44
N TYR A 268 -14.96 7.34 -11.23
CA TYR A 268 -14.59 6.82 -9.92
C TYR A 268 -13.26 7.38 -9.41
N LEU A 269 -12.26 7.47 -10.28
CA LEU A 269 -10.94 8.02 -9.95
C LEU A 269 -11.04 9.51 -9.58
N SER A 270 -11.67 10.31 -10.44
CA SER A 270 -11.82 11.75 -10.20
C SER A 270 -12.58 12.06 -8.91
N ARG A 271 -13.69 11.35 -8.66
CA ARG A 271 -14.50 11.50 -7.43
C ARG A 271 -13.71 11.10 -6.18
N ASN A 272 -12.92 10.02 -6.25
CA ASN A 272 -12.08 9.59 -5.13
C ASN A 272 -11.01 10.64 -4.79
N LEU A 273 -10.28 11.13 -5.80
CA LEU A 273 -9.25 12.16 -5.59
C LEU A 273 -9.83 13.45 -4.99
N LEU A 274 -11.00 13.89 -5.45
CA LEU A 274 -11.72 15.02 -4.86
C LEU A 274 -12.06 14.77 -3.38
N ALA A 275 -12.64 13.60 -3.06
CA ALA A 275 -13.02 13.26 -1.70
C ALA A 275 -11.81 13.23 -0.75
N MET A 276 -10.71 12.61 -1.18
CA MET A 276 -9.47 12.57 -0.41
C MET A 276 -8.85 13.96 -0.22
N GLY A 277 -8.87 14.79 -1.25
CA GLY A 277 -8.37 16.16 -1.15
C GLY A 277 -9.18 17.01 -0.17
N ILE A 278 -10.51 16.89 -0.20
CA ILE A 278 -11.40 17.57 0.75
C ILE A 278 -11.14 17.08 2.18
N ALA A 279 -10.98 15.78 2.39
CA ALA A 279 -10.65 15.22 3.68
C ALA A 279 -9.31 15.75 4.20
N ALA A 280 -8.28 15.81 3.35
CA ALA A 280 -6.98 16.37 3.73
C ALA A 280 -7.03 17.87 4.07
N LEU A 281 -7.86 18.66 3.37
CA LEU A 281 -8.10 20.06 3.73
C LEU A 281 -8.83 20.20 5.07
N ALA A 282 -9.80 19.33 5.36
CA ALA A 282 -10.47 19.33 6.66
C ALA A 282 -9.50 18.97 7.80
N VAL A 283 -8.60 18.00 7.56
CA VAL A 283 -7.52 17.64 8.49
C VAL A 283 -6.55 18.79 8.68
N TYR A 284 -6.16 19.52 7.63
CA TYR A 284 -5.33 20.72 7.75
C TYR A 284 -5.94 21.73 8.72
N VAL A 285 -7.24 22.02 8.59
CA VAL A 285 -7.93 22.96 9.49
C VAL A 285 -7.90 22.46 10.94
N ALA A 286 -8.10 21.16 11.17
CA ALA A 286 -8.06 20.59 12.52
C ALA A 286 -6.67 20.61 13.16
N LEU A 287 -5.60 20.55 12.36
CA LEU A 287 -4.23 20.58 12.87
C LEU A 287 -3.70 22.00 13.07
N HIS A 288 -4.19 22.98 12.31
CA HIS A 288 -3.63 24.33 12.28
C HIS A 288 -4.41 25.37 13.10
N PHE A 289 -5.69 25.11 13.37
CA PHE A 289 -6.54 25.99 14.19
C PHE A 289 -6.90 25.32 15.50
N GLU A 290 -7.26 26.11 16.50
CA GLU A 290 -7.63 25.62 17.83
C GLU A 290 -9.05 26.04 18.22
N GLY A 291 -9.63 25.27 19.15
CA GLY A 291 -10.92 25.55 19.77
C GLY A 291 -12.06 25.75 18.76
N PHE A 292 -12.87 26.78 18.99
CA PHE A 292 -14.08 27.04 18.21
C PHE A 292 -13.81 27.49 16.76
N THR A 293 -12.60 27.97 16.47
CA THR A 293 -12.20 28.40 15.12
C THR A 293 -12.28 27.24 14.12
N ILE A 294 -11.90 26.02 14.53
CA ILE A 294 -12.06 24.80 13.71
C ILE A 294 -13.52 24.62 13.30
N THR A 295 -14.43 24.77 14.25
CA THR A 295 -15.88 24.54 14.06
C THR A 295 -16.44 25.57 13.08
N ILE A 296 -16.10 26.84 13.24
CA ILE A 296 -16.51 27.90 12.30
C ILE A 296 -16.00 27.59 10.88
N ILE A 297 -14.72 27.27 10.73
CA ILE A 297 -14.12 27.00 9.42
C ILE A 297 -14.75 25.76 8.78
N TRP A 298 -14.94 24.67 9.52
CA TRP A 298 -15.57 23.46 9.00
C TRP A 298 -17.04 23.67 8.58
N VAL A 299 -17.81 24.48 9.32
CA VAL A 299 -19.17 24.88 8.89
C VAL A 299 -19.12 25.66 7.57
N LEU A 300 -18.24 26.66 7.47
CA LEU A 300 -18.08 27.44 6.24
C LEU A 300 -17.63 26.57 5.06
N MET A 301 -16.70 25.65 5.30
CA MET A 301 -16.27 24.66 4.29
C MET A 301 -17.42 23.75 3.87
N ALA A 302 -18.23 23.24 4.80
CA ALA A 302 -19.37 22.40 4.48
C ALA A 302 -20.41 23.14 3.64
N ILE A 303 -20.75 24.39 3.98
CA ILE A 303 -21.65 25.24 3.20
C ILE A 303 -21.10 25.46 1.79
N PHE A 304 -19.83 25.85 1.68
CA PHE A 304 -19.15 26.08 0.41
C PHE A 304 -19.15 24.84 -0.48
N LEU A 305 -18.79 23.67 0.07
CA LEU A 305 -18.82 22.39 -0.63
C LEU A 305 -20.23 21.99 -1.08
N PHE A 306 -21.24 22.26 -0.26
CA PHE A 306 -22.63 21.95 -0.60
C PHE A 306 -23.12 22.83 -1.75
N VAL A 307 -22.87 24.14 -1.69
CA VAL A 307 -23.25 25.10 -2.75
C VAL A 307 -22.54 24.76 -4.06
N ILE A 308 -21.23 24.54 -4.04
CA ILE A 308 -20.50 24.12 -5.25
C ILE A 308 -20.98 22.76 -5.73
N GLY A 309 -21.25 21.81 -4.84
CA GLY A 309 -21.79 20.50 -5.18
C GLY A 309 -23.16 20.57 -5.87
N MET A 310 -24.00 21.53 -5.48
CA MET A 310 -25.27 21.84 -6.14
C MET A 310 -25.05 22.48 -7.53
N LEU A 311 -24.26 23.56 -7.59
CA LEU A 311 -24.01 24.30 -8.83
C LEU A 311 -23.31 23.45 -9.88
N ALA A 312 -22.33 22.64 -9.48
CA ALA A 312 -21.57 21.75 -10.36
C ALA A 312 -22.25 20.39 -10.59
N ARG A 313 -23.42 20.12 -9.96
CA ARG A 313 -24.12 18.83 -9.98
C ARG A 313 -23.24 17.64 -9.56
N LEU A 314 -22.31 17.86 -8.63
CA LEU A 314 -21.37 16.84 -8.14
C LEU A 314 -21.86 16.25 -6.80
N LYS A 315 -22.45 15.06 -6.89
CA LYS A 315 -22.94 14.30 -5.72
C LYS A 315 -21.87 14.11 -4.63
N ILE A 316 -20.62 13.89 -5.02
CA ILE A 316 -19.51 13.66 -4.07
C ILE A 316 -19.25 14.87 -3.17
N LEU A 317 -19.35 16.10 -3.71
CA LEU A 317 -19.13 17.33 -2.92
C LEU A 317 -20.26 17.55 -1.91
N ARG A 318 -21.50 17.22 -2.29
CA ARG A 318 -22.67 17.29 -1.40
C ARG A 318 -22.57 16.27 -0.26
N ILE A 319 -22.16 15.04 -0.56
CA ILE A 319 -21.94 14.01 0.47
C ILE A 319 -20.79 14.44 1.40
N ALA A 320 -19.67 14.92 0.85
CA ALA A 320 -18.55 15.40 1.65
C ALA A 320 -18.94 16.57 2.56
N ALA A 321 -19.77 17.51 2.08
CA ALA A 321 -20.31 18.59 2.89
C ALA A 321 -21.16 18.08 4.06
N ILE A 322 -22.06 17.12 3.81
CA ILE A 322 -22.92 16.53 4.84
C ILE A 322 -22.08 15.79 5.89
N LEU A 323 -21.09 15.00 5.45
CA LEU A 323 -20.19 14.28 6.35
C LEU A 323 -19.33 15.23 7.20
N LEU A 324 -18.79 16.29 6.60
CA LEU A 324 -18.02 17.31 7.32
C LEU A 324 -18.90 18.05 8.33
N PHE A 325 -20.13 18.39 7.95
CA PHE A 325 -21.09 19.04 8.85
C PHE A 325 -21.45 18.13 10.04
N ALA A 326 -21.70 16.84 9.79
CA ALA A 326 -21.94 15.86 10.84
C ALA A 326 -20.73 15.74 11.79
N ALA A 327 -19.51 15.67 11.24
CA ALA A 327 -18.29 15.67 12.04
C ALA A 327 -18.13 16.94 12.88
N THR A 328 -18.51 18.10 12.33
CA THR A 328 -18.47 19.39 13.04
C THR A 328 -19.44 19.42 14.22
N ILE A 329 -20.65 18.88 14.04
CA ILE A 329 -21.62 18.72 15.13
C ILE A 329 -21.07 17.81 16.21
N ILE A 330 -20.53 16.65 15.84
CA ILE A 330 -19.95 15.71 16.81
C ILE A 330 -18.82 16.38 17.60
N LYS A 331 -17.92 17.08 16.93
CA LYS A 331 -16.81 17.82 17.56
C LYS A 331 -17.32 18.92 18.50
N LEU A 332 -18.35 19.67 18.10
CA LEU A 332 -18.97 20.69 18.94
C LEU A 332 -19.60 20.09 20.20
N LEU A 333 -20.28 18.95 20.08
CA LEU A 333 -21.01 18.30 21.17
C LEU A 333 -20.12 17.50 22.13
N LEU A 334 -18.99 16.97 21.66
CA LEU A 334 -18.13 16.08 22.46
C LEU A 334 -16.85 16.74 22.93
N MET A 335 -16.34 17.74 22.20
CA MET A 335 -15.05 18.37 22.52
C MET A 335 -15.23 19.82 22.94
N ASP A 336 -15.95 20.64 22.15
CA ASP A 336 -16.08 22.08 22.45
C ASP A 336 -16.99 22.32 23.67
N SER A 337 -17.98 21.46 23.90
CA SER A 337 -18.89 21.56 25.04
C SER A 337 -18.17 21.50 26.39
N ASP A 338 -17.00 20.87 26.47
CA ASP A 338 -16.28 20.72 27.75
C ASP A 338 -15.83 22.06 28.33
N GLY A 339 -15.51 23.03 27.48
CA GLY A 339 -15.16 24.40 27.90
C GLY A 339 -16.37 25.30 28.18
N PHE A 340 -17.60 24.87 27.90
CA PHE A 340 -18.79 25.69 28.03
C PHE A 340 -19.40 25.64 29.44
N SER A 341 -19.93 26.77 29.89
CA SER A 341 -20.79 26.82 31.08
C SER A 341 -22.06 25.98 30.87
N ALA A 342 -22.71 25.56 31.96
CA ALA A 342 -23.91 24.72 31.89
C ALA A 342 -25.00 25.34 30.98
N VAL A 343 -25.19 26.66 31.05
CA VAL A 343 -26.15 27.39 30.21
C VAL A 343 -25.73 27.39 28.74
N GLN A 344 -24.44 27.59 28.45
CA GLN A 344 -23.90 27.55 27.08
C GLN A 344 -24.04 26.16 26.44
N ARG A 345 -23.83 25.08 27.21
CA ARG A 345 -24.06 23.71 26.74
C ARG A 345 -25.52 23.47 26.37
N VAL A 346 -26.46 23.90 27.22
CA VAL A 346 -27.90 23.78 26.94
C VAL A 346 -28.28 24.52 25.66
N ILE A 347 -27.81 25.76 25.50
CA ILE A 347 -28.06 26.55 24.28
C ILE A 347 -27.46 25.87 23.05
N ALA A 348 -26.21 25.39 23.13
CA ALA A 348 -25.53 24.71 22.04
C ALA A 348 -26.27 23.42 21.61
N TYR A 349 -26.77 22.64 22.57
CA TYR A 349 -27.51 21.40 22.30
C TYR A 349 -28.89 21.69 21.69
N LEU A 350 -29.61 22.69 22.20
CA LEU A 350 -30.88 23.13 21.63
C LEU A 350 -30.72 23.66 20.20
N PHE A 351 -29.71 24.51 19.97
CA PHE A 351 -29.40 25.04 18.64
C PHE A 351 -29.03 23.92 17.67
N THR A 352 -28.19 22.98 18.11
CA THR A 352 -27.83 21.80 17.30
C THR A 352 -29.06 20.95 16.97
N GLY A 353 -29.95 20.73 17.94
CA GLY A 353 -31.22 20.03 17.72
C GLY A 353 -32.10 20.72 16.67
N ALA A 354 -32.26 22.04 16.76
CA ALA A 354 -33.00 22.83 15.78
C ALA A 354 -32.38 22.74 14.38
N VAL A 355 -31.05 22.85 14.28
CA VAL A 355 -30.31 22.71 13.01
C VAL A 355 -30.50 21.32 12.41
N LEU A 356 -30.41 20.25 13.22
CA LEU A 356 -30.64 18.88 12.76
C LEU A 356 -32.07 18.67 12.26
N LEU A 357 -33.07 19.27 12.90
CA LEU A 357 -34.46 19.23 12.43
C LEU A 357 -34.62 19.94 11.09
N ILE A 358 -34.03 21.12 10.92
CA ILE A 358 -34.05 21.86 9.65
C ILE A 358 -33.35 21.05 8.56
N VAL A 359 -32.17 20.50 8.84
CA VAL A 359 -31.42 19.67 7.89
C VAL A 359 -32.20 18.41 7.54
N SER A 360 -32.85 17.75 8.51
CA SER A 360 -33.71 16.58 8.29
C SER A 360 -34.91 16.91 7.40
N PHE A 361 -35.56 18.04 7.64
CA PHE A 361 -36.65 18.53 6.81
C PHE A 361 -36.19 18.85 5.38
N LEU A 362 -35.07 19.58 5.23
CA LEU A 362 -34.47 19.87 3.92
C LEU A 362 -34.04 18.59 3.20
N TYR A 363 -33.50 17.61 3.93
CA TYR A 363 -33.15 16.30 3.40
C TYR A 363 -34.38 15.59 2.83
N GLN A 364 -35.49 15.52 3.58
CA GLN A 364 -36.72 14.89 3.10
C GLN A 364 -37.29 15.61 1.86
N LYS A 365 -37.31 16.96 1.90
CA LYS A 365 -37.88 17.76 0.82
C LYS A 365 -37.06 17.76 -0.47
N PHE A 366 -35.74 17.65 -0.36
CA PHE A 366 -34.82 17.78 -1.50
C PHE A 366 -34.00 16.52 -1.77
N LYS A 367 -34.42 15.37 -1.23
CA LYS A 367 -33.71 14.09 -1.35
C LYS A 367 -33.36 13.78 -2.82
N ASP A 368 -34.30 13.94 -3.73
CA ASP A 368 -34.12 13.55 -5.13
C ASP A 368 -33.10 14.44 -5.84
N ILE A 369 -33.09 15.74 -5.53
CA ILE A 369 -32.09 16.70 -6.02
C ILE A 369 -30.70 16.39 -5.43
N ILE A 370 -30.63 16.05 -4.13
CA ILE A 370 -29.37 15.75 -3.42
C ILE A 370 -28.74 14.43 -3.89
N PHE A 371 -29.54 13.40 -4.17
CA PHE A 371 -29.03 12.09 -4.60
C PHE A 371 -28.99 11.90 -6.11
N GLY A 372 -29.66 12.78 -6.89
CA GLY A 372 -29.69 12.72 -8.34
C GLY A 372 -30.39 11.46 -8.85
N ILE A 373 -31.54 11.13 -8.27
CA ILE A 373 -32.42 10.12 -8.84
C ILE A 373 -33.21 10.87 -9.91
N GLU A 374 -32.76 10.81 -11.17
CA GLU A 374 -33.62 11.13 -12.30
C GLU A 374 -34.72 10.06 -12.28
N GLU A 375 -35.97 10.46 -12.10
CA GLU A 375 -37.10 9.61 -12.47
C GLU A 375 -36.91 9.28 -13.95
N GLU A 376 -36.60 8.01 -14.25
CA GLU A 376 -36.80 7.44 -15.58
C GLU A 376 -38.31 7.51 -15.86
N GLY A 377 -38.73 8.63 -16.44
CA GLY A 377 -40.06 8.84 -17.01
C GLY A 377 -40.08 8.50 -18.49
#